data_AF-A0A2R5GQ54-F1
#
_entry.id   AF-A0A2R5GQ54-F1
#
_cell.length_a   1.000
_cell.length_b   1.000
_cell.length_c   1.000
_cell.angle_alpha   90.00
_cell.angle_beta   90.00
_cell.angle_gamma   90.00
#
_symmetry.space_group_name_H-M   'P 1'
#
loop_
_entity.id
_entity.type
_entity.pdbx_description
1 polymer ?
#
loop_
_entity_poly.entity_id
_entity_poly.type
_entity_poly.pdbx_seq_one_letter_code
_entity_poly.pdbx_strand_id
1 'polypeptide(L)'
;MSKIIAALVGVLALAAGTQADYVLDDLCLSNECSGTGSERVCIFRFQLDIFVSETGYFLVEGCEDKGHMPTLGMEANVKYIFDQSNKTNWFHPLGFAYAPDGALSGNDELEKGVDPPGGTTCNETLSCQYPQYKLNGEILCDEYDELTGLCADEEDFGLDQYEGVWFSGGRDNWIDAGNFTIEVNITDDATKEIFAFCHIHKYMSFRIKILDTETLAIRAPTDEIALGYEYHEVEGFDAGCGTFNVSQYQGHEQCGDHVFHCNGDANTFNECMAAINCKMMTEMRTSGNSDPTAEFMYQMIPHHQNAVNMAKMLLHFNPGSLKCGTSYDGRRLSELEGPELALYQLAAANGRRLDESFCNDDNDEGGTPAVTMLWEIVNGQNAQITFMRSWLEDNLVPAYDWCEAEDDNSTLVAVLAGCLAAAVVAPVAGYLVYRYKFRKPTATVSAVKTISP
;
A
#
# COMPACT_ATOMS: atom_id res chain seq x y z
N MET A 1 -14.96 40.93 -19.68
CA MET A 1 -16.23 40.18 -19.81
C MET A 1 -16.02 39.02 -20.75
N SER A 2 -16.43 37.85 -20.30
CA SER A 2 -16.37 36.52 -20.94
C SER A 2 -15.05 35.75 -20.88
N LYS A 3 -15.17 34.59 -20.20
CA LYS A 3 -14.32 33.40 -20.14
C LYS A 3 -13.27 33.37 -19.04
N ILE A 4 -13.68 32.84 -17.87
CA ILE A 4 -13.12 31.65 -17.21
C ILE A 4 -14.18 31.22 -16.17
N ILE A 5 -15.04 30.29 -16.58
CA ILE A 5 -15.78 29.39 -15.70
C ILE A 5 -15.41 28.02 -16.24
N ALA A 6 -14.46 27.36 -15.57
CA ALA A 6 -14.17 25.94 -15.69
C ALA A 6 -14.15 25.46 -14.24
N ALA A 7 -15.32 25.12 -13.70
CA ALA A 7 -15.87 23.78 -13.71
C ALA A 7 -15.21 22.95 -12.59
N LEU A 8 -15.83 23.02 -11.39
CA LEU A 8 -15.91 21.86 -10.51
C LEU A 8 -16.48 20.71 -11.34
N VAL A 9 -15.63 19.77 -11.72
CA VAL A 9 -16.05 18.43 -12.09
C VAL A 9 -15.50 17.56 -10.98
N GLY A 10 -16.37 17.23 -10.03
CA GLY A 10 -16.18 16.05 -9.21
C GLY A 10 -16.03 14.88 -10.17
N VAL A 11 -14.91 14.17 -10.07
CA VAL A 11 -14.69 12.92 -10.77
C VAL A 11 -15.61 11.89 -10.13
N LEU A 12 -16.86 11.84 -10.58
CA LEU A 12 -17.59 10.58 -10.61
C LEU A 12 -17.10 9.85 -11.87
N ALA A 13 -15.98 9.16 -11.75
CA ALA A 13 -15.66 8.10 -12.68
C ALA A 13 -16.68 6.98 -12.42
N LEU A 14 -17.81 7.03 -13.11
CA LEU A 14 -18.59 5.82 -13.38
C LEU A 14 -17.73 4.98 -14.31
N ALA A 15 -16.84 4.18 -13.73
CA ALA A 15 -16.23 3.06 -14.39
C ALA A 15 -17.37 2.10 -14.74
N ALA A 16 -17.92 2.24 -15.95
CA ALA A 16 -18.62 1.15 -16.62
C ALA A 16 -17.56 0.15 -17.09
N GLY A 17 -16.81 -0.40 -16.14
CA GLY A 17 -16.03 -1.60 -16.35
C GLY A 17 -17.02 -2.73 -16.61
N THR A 18 -16.73 -3.59 -17.57
CA THR A 18 -17.35 -4.90 -17.63
C THR A 18 -17.20 -5.53 -16.26
N GLN A 19 -18.31 -5.77 -15.55
CA GLN A 19 -18.29 -6.51 -14.30
C GLN A 19 -17.52 -7.81 -14.58
N ALA A 20 -16.46 -8.09 -13.80
CA ALA A 20 -15.77 -9.37 -13.90
C ALA A 20 -16.84 -10.47 -13.84
N ASP A 21 -16.77 -11.48 -14.70
CA ASP A 21 -17.70 -12.63 -14.70
C ASP A 21 -16.85 -13.87 -14.48
N TYR A 22 -16.62 -14.17 -13.21
CA TYR A 22 -15.72 -15.24 -12.76
C TYR A 22 -16.26 -16.60 -13.16
N VAL A 23 -15.38 -17.45 -13.67
CA VAL A 23 -15.57 -18.90 -13.70
C VAL A 23 -14.67 -19.57 -12.66
N LEU A 24 -14.91 -20.86 -12.39
CA LEU A 24 -14.16 -21.58 -11.37
C LEU A 24 -12.64 -21.56 -11.62
N ASP A 25 -12.22 -21.62 -12.89
CA ASP A 25 -10.81 -21.58 -13.29
C ASP A 25 -10.13 -20.22 -13.03
N ASP A 26 -10.90 -19.15 -12.80
CA ASP A 26 -10.38 -17.84 -12.43
C ASP A 26 -10.05 -17.74 -10.93
N LEU A 27 -10.63 -18.64 -10.12
CA LEU A 27 -10.46 -18.64 -8.67
C LEU A 27 -9.23 -19.44 -8.24
N CYS A 28 -8.54 -18.96 -7.22
CA CYS A 28 -7.58 -19.75 -6.46
C CYS A 28 -8.33 -20.66 -5.48
N LEU A 29 -8.31 -21.96 -5.76
CA LEU A 29 -8.88 -22.99 -4.89
C LEU A 29 -7.76 -23.68 -4.11
N SER A 30 -8.00 -23.97 -2.84
CA SER A 30 -7.05 -24.71 -2.01
C SER A 30 -6.79 -26.09 -2.60
N ASN A 31 -5.52 -26.41 -2.85
CA ASN A 31 -5.08 -27.75 -3.24
C ASN A 31 -4.88 -28.69 -2.01
N GLU A 32 -4.84 -28.12 -0.80
CA GLU A 32 -4.67 -28.84 0.47
C GLU A 32 -6.02 -29.03 1.18
N CYS A 33 -6.86 -29.94 0.67
CA CYS A 33 -8.12 -30.31 1.32
C CYS A 33 -8.09 -31.74 1.87
N SER A 34 -8.60 -31.94 3.08
CA SER A 34 -8.76 -33.24 3.72
C SER A 34 -10.16 -33.39 4.33
N GLY A 35 -10.59 -34.63 4.58
CA GLY A 35 -11.94 -34.93 5.07
C GLY A 35 -13.01 -34.88 3.95
N THR A 36 -14.27 -35.04 4.34
CA THR A 36 -15.43 -35.03 3.44
C THR A 36 -16.66 -34.44 4.12
N GLY A 37 -17.58 -33.85 3.35
CA GLY A 37 -18.81 -33.26 3.89
C GLY A 37 -18.50 -32.16 4.90
N SER A 38 -19.21 -32.14 6.04
CA SER A 38 -19.03 -31.16 7.11
C SER A 38 -17.70 -31.27 7.87
N GLU A 39 -16.94 -32.35 7.69
CA GLU A 39 -15.60 -32.52 8.26
C GLU A 39 -14.50 -32.11 7.28
N ARG A 40 -14.87 -31.60 6.09
CA ARG A 40 -13.90 -31.15 5.11
C ARG A 40 -13.20 -29.88 5.60
N VAL A 41 -11.88 -29.91 5.55
CA VAL A 41 -11.00 -28.79 5.90
C VAL A 41 -10.04 -28.54 4.76
N CYS A 42 -9.93 -27.29 4.33
CA CYS A 42 -9.02 -26.84 3.28
C CYS A 42 -8.05 -25.79 3.82
N ILE A 43 -6.84 -25.67 3.25
CA ILE A 43 -5.79 -24.78 3.75
C ILE A 43 -5.29 -23.86 2.64
N PHE A 44 -5.25 -22.57 2.92
CA PHE A 44 -4.53 -21.58 2.12
C PHE A 44 -3.29 -21.12 2.89
N ARG A 45 -2.11 -21.25 2.28
CA ARG A 45 -0.83 -20.82 2.88
C ARG A 45 -0.40 -19.49 2.30
N PHE A 46 -0.18 -18.51 3.18
CA PHE A 46 0.13 -17.15 2.79
C PHE A 46 1.61 -16.86 2.96
N GLN A 47 2.14 -16.11 2.00
CA GLN A 47 3.43 -15.44 2.09
C GLN A 47 3.24 -13.99 1.62
N LEU A 48 4.11 -13.10 2.05
CA LEU A 48 4.10 -11.71 1.60
C LEU A 48 5.31 -11.44 0.70
N ASP A 49 5.04 -10.90 -0.47
CA ASP A 49 6.07 -10.32 -1.32
C ASP A 49 6.15 -8.81 -1.09
N ILE A 50 7.19 -8.37 -0.39
CA ILE A 50 7.40 -6.95 -0.09
C ILE A 50 7.84 -6.12 -1.30
N PHE A 51 8.24 -6.74 -2.42
CA PHE A 51 8.82 -5.99 -3.55
C PHE A 51 7.77 -5.50 -4.55
N VAL A 52 6.51 -5.93 -4.43
CA VAL A 52 5.50 -5.66 -5.45
C VAL A 52 4.62 -4.43 -5.21
N SER A 53 4.73 -3.80 -4.04
CA SER A 53 4.01 -2.57 -3.70
C SER A 53 4.67 -1.85 -2.52
N GLU A 54 4.08 -0.76 -2.02
CA GLU A 54 4.57 -0.05 -0.82
C GLU A 54 4.59 -0.95 0.42
N THR A 55 3.50 -1.67 0.68
CA THR A 55 3.33 -2.57 1.83
C THR A 55 3.63 -4.03 1.52
N GLY A 56 3.78 -4.37 0.23
CA GLY A 56 3.85 -5.74 -0.25
C GLY A 56 2.46 -6.32 -0.55
N TYR A 57 2.42 -7.47 -1.21
CA TYR A 57 1.17 -8.19 -1.46
C TYR A 57 1.25 -9.68 -1.10
N PHE A 58 0.10 -10.25 -0.73
CA PHE A 58 0.02 -11.66 -0.39
C PHE A 58 0.13 -12.55 -1.63
N LEU A 59 0.88 -13.62 -1.49
CA LEU A 59 0.95 -14.77 -2.36
C LEU A 59 0.30 -15.95 -1.65
N VAL A 60 -0.43 -16.77 -2.40
CA VAL A 60 -1.04 -17.98 -1.88
C VAL A 60 -0.39 -19.18 -2.55
N GLU A 61 0.19 -20.06 -1.74
CA GLU A 61 0.90 -21.25 -2.24
C GLU A 61 -0.03 -22.12 -3.09
N GLY A 62 0.44 -22.50 -4.29
CA GLY A 62 -0.34 -23.26 -5.26
C GLY A 62 -1.25 -22.41 -6.16
N CYS A 63 -1.21 -21.08 -6.03
CA CYS A 63 -1.96 -20.13 -6.87
C CYS A 63 -1.04 -19.11 -7.56
N GLU A 64 0.22 -19.48 -7.82
CA GLU A 64 1.20 -18.60 -8.44
C GLU A 64 0.81 -18.19 -9.87
N ASP A 65 -0.01 -18.99 -10.56
CA ASP A 65 -0.56 -18.66 -11.89
C ASP A 65 -1.60 -17.53 -11.85
N LYS A 66 -2.15 -17.24 -10.66
CA LYS A 66 -3.11 -16.14 -10.41
C LYS A 66 -2.44 -14.85 -9.96
N GLY A 67 -1.12 -14.87 -9.72
CA GLY A 67 -0.37 -13.72 -9.25
C GLY A 67 -0.62 -13.39 -7.77
N HIS A 68 -0.26 -12.16 -7.38
CA HIS A 68 -0.46 -11.64 -6.02
C HIS A 68 -1.92 -11.23 -5.79
N MET A 69 -2.37 -11.26 -4.54
CA MET A 69 -3.76 -10.97 -4.15
C MET A 69 -4.81 -11.72 -5.00
N PRO A 70 -4.68 -13.05 -5.18
CA PRO A 70 -5.62 -13.77 -6.03
C PRO A 70 -7.03 -13.75 -5.45
N THR A 71 -8.04 -13.81 -6.31
CA THR A 71 -9.42 -14.05 -5.86
C THR A 71 -9.54 -15.50 -5.42
N LEU A 72 -9.85 -15.74 -4.15
CA LEU A 72 -10.01 -17.08 -3.60
C LEU A 72 -11.42 -17.63 -3.82
N GLY A 73 -11.54 -18.95 -3.91
CA GLY A 73 -12.82 -19.65 -3.86
C GLY A 73 -12.97 -20.47 -2.58
N MET A 74 -14.05 -20.24 -1.83
CA MET A 74 -14.40 -21.01 -0.64
C MET A 74 -15.75 -21.69 -0.80
N GLU A 75 -15.81 -23.00 -0.61
CA GLU A 75 -17.07 -23.74 -0.53
C GLU A 75 -17.82 -23.37 0.77
N ALA A 76 -19.11 -23.07 0.68
CA ALA A 76 -19.95 -22.88 1.86
C ALA A 76 -19.97 -24.15 2.72
N ASN A 77 -20.17 -23.99 4.04
CA ASN A 77 -20.19 -25.07 5.03
C ASN A 77 -18.91 -25.93 5.09
N VAL A 78 -17.80 -25.43 4.53
CA VAL A 78 -16.47 -26.05 4.61
C VAL A 78 -15.57 -25.14 5.43
N LYS A 79 -14.76 -25.75 6.29
CA LYS A 79 -13.78 -25.01 7.10
C LYS A 79 -12.54 -24.72 6.27
N TYR A 80 -12.10 -23.47 6.26
CA TYR A 80 -10.85 -23.04 5.65
C TYR A 80 -9.87 -22.55 6.72
N ILE A 81 -8.62 -23.00 6.63
CA ILE A 81 -7.51 -22.52 7.44
C ILE A 81 -6.67 -21.57 6.60
N PHE A 82 -6.52 -20.34 7.06
CA PHE A 82 -5.60 -19.34 6.51
C PHE A 82 -4.32 -19.40 7.34
N ASP A 83 -3.29 -20.00 6.76
CA ASP A 83 -2.00 -20.21 7.44
C ASP A 83 -1.06 -19.04 7.14
N GLN A 84 -0.75 -18.27 8.18
CA GLN A 84 0.17 -17.13 8.14
C GLN A 84 1.54 -17.44 8.75
N SER A 85 1.89 -18.71 8.97
CA SER A 85 3.14 -19.12 9.64
C SER A 85 4.41 -18.74 8.87
N ASN A 86 4.31 -18.36 7.58
CA ASN A 86 5.46 -17.90 6.83
C ASN A 86 5.99 -16.56 7.38
N LYS A 87 7.31 -16.48 7.61
CA LYS A 87 8.01 -15.32 8.17
C LYS A 87 7.91 -13.99 7.45
N THR A 88 7.47 -14.02 6.20
CA THR A 88 7.22 -12.80 5.43
C THR A 88 5.93 -12.11 5.87
N ASN A 89 4.98 -12.83 6.47
CA ASN A 89 3.71 -12.26 6.93
C ASN A 89 3.89 -11.34 8.15
N TRP A 90 5.08 -11.30 8.78
CA TRP A 90 5.34 -10.41 9.93
C TRP A 90 4.81 -9.00 9.67
N PHE A 91 3.91 -8.54 10.54
CA PHE A 91 3.23 -7.24 10.51
C PHE A 91 2.07 -7.13 9.50
N HIS A 92 1.52 -8.28 9.07
CA HIS A 92 0.39 -8.35 8.15
C HIS A 92 -0.66 -9.40 8.59
N PRO A 93 -1.26 -9.28 9.78
CA PRO A 93 -2.35 -10.15 10.19
C PRO A 93 -3.53 -10.05 9.22
N LEU A 94 -4.12 -11.18 8.85
CA LEU A 94 -5.31 -11.19 8.01
C LEU A 94 -6.56 -10.86 8.84
N GLY A 95 -7.30 -9.84 8.42
CA GLY A 95 -8.67 -9.55 8.83
C GLY A 95 -9.67 -10.04 7.77
N PHE A 96 -10.94 -10.17 8.16
CA PHE A 96 -12.01 -10.60 7.26
C PHE A 96 -13.21 -9.67 7.40
N ALA A 97 -13.71 -9.16 6.27
CA ALA A 97 -14.80 -8.21 6.25
C ALA A 97 -15.79 -8.45 5.11
N TYR A 98 -16.96 -7.84 5.23
CA TYR A 98 -17.99 -7.87 4.19
C TYR A 98 -17.74 -6.87 3.05
N ALA A 99 -16.76 -5.97 3.21
CA ALA A 99 -16.30 -5.04 2.18
C ALA A 99 -14.78 -4.77 2.33
N PRO A 100 -14.11 -4.25 1.27
CA PRO A 100 -12.67 -4.01 1.29
C PRO A 100 -12.17 -3.17 2.46
N ASP A 101 -11.00 -3.54 2.95
CA ASP A 101 -10.19 -2.88 3.98
C ASP A 101 -10.87 -2.83 5.36
N GLY A 102 -12.01 -3.52 5.54
CA GLY A 102 -12.70 -3.72 6.83
C GLY A 102 -12.72 -2.47 7.71
N ALA A 103 -12.31 -2.63 8.97
CA ALA A 103 -12.25 -1.54 9.94
C ALA A 103 -11.39 -0.33 9.48
N LEU A 104 -10.37 -0.53 8.65
CA LEU A 104 -9.52 0.55 8.12
C LEU A 104 -10.26 1.48 7.13
N SER A 105 -11.43 1.06 6.65
CA SER A 105 -12.35 1.87 5.84
C SER A 105 -13.73 2.04 6.47
N GLY A 106 -13.88 1.72 7.76
CA GLY A 106 -15.16 1.76 8.48
C GLY A 106 -16.21 0.79 7.92
N ASN A 107 -15.74 -0.31 7.31
CA ASN A 107 -16.58 -1.38 6.81
C ASN A 107 -16.73 -2.47 7.86
N ASP A 108 -17.93 -3.07 7.90
CA ASP A 108 -18.28 -4.13 8.82
C ASP A 108 -17.41 -5.39 8.61
N GLU A 109 -16.78 -5.85 9.70
CA GLU A 109 -15.97 -7.07 9.73
C GLU A 109 -16.82 -8.32 9.96
N LEU A 110 -16.24 -9.50 9.72
CA LEU A 110 -16.87 -10.77 10.09
C LEU A 110 -16.75 -10.95 11.61
N GLU A 111 -17.80 -10.58 12.35
CA GLU A 111 -17.83 -10.64 13.81
C GLU A 111 -19.13 -11.27 14.30
N LYS A 112 -19.11 -11.78 15.55
CA LYS A 112 -20.27 -12.41 16.19
C LYS A 112 -21.51 -11.51 16.22
N GLY A 113 -21.29 -10.20 16.38
CA GLY A 113 -22.32 -9.16 16.49
C GLY A 113 -22.70 -8.47 15.18
N VAL A 114 -22.18 -8.91 14.03
CA VAL A 114 -22.36 -8.21 12.74
C VAL A 114 -23.15 -9.09 11.77
N ASP A 115 -24.34 -8.62 11.39
CA ASP A 115 -25.17 -9.32 10.40
C ASP A 115 -24.51 -9.28 9.00
N PRO A 116 -24.41 -10.42 8.28
CA PRO A 116 -24.02 -10.40 6.88
C PRO A 116 -24.95 -9.52 6.02
N PRO A 117 -24.40 -8.86 4.98
CA PRO A 117 -25.18 -8.13 4.00
C PRO A 117 -26.21 -9.05 3.36
N GLY A 118 -27.49 -8.67 3.41
CA GLY A 118 -28.57 -9.45 2.82
C GLY A 118 -29.56 -10.06 3.83
N GLY A 119 -29.35 -9.87 5.13
CA GLY A 119 -30.44 -9.82 6.11
C GLY A 119 -30.67 -11.08 6.95
N THR A 120 -29.68 -11.43 7.76
CA THR A 120 -29.89 -12.24 8.97
C THR A 120 -30.15 -11.34 10.18
N THR A 121 -30.44 -11.93 11.35
CA THR A 121 -30.54 -11.25 12.65
C THR A 121 -29.72 -12.01 13.69
N CYS A 122 -28.54 -12.49 13.29
CA CYS A 122 -27.66 -13.30 14.14
C CYS A 122 -26.93 -12.44 15.17
N ASN A 123 -26.84 -11.13 14.93
CA ASN A 123 -26.26 -10.16 15.86
C ASN A 123 -27.00 -10.09 17.20
N GLU A 124 -28.32 -10.21 17.21
CA GLU A 124 -29.16 -10.16 18.43
C GLU A 124 -28.76 -11.24 19.45
N THR A 125 -28.14 -12.32 18.97
CA THR A 125 -27.70 -13.47 19.78
C THR A 125 -26.19 -13.70 19.74
N LEU A 126 -25.40 -12.78 19.18
CA LEU A 126 -23.95 -12.94 18.97
C LEU A 126 -23.57 -14.27 18.29
N SER A 127 -24.43 -14.71 17.36
CA SER A 127 -24.30 -16.02 16.71
C SER A 127 -23.98 -15.89 15.22
N CYS A 128 -23.57 -14.72 14.76
CA CYS A 128 -23.07 -14.57 13.40
C CYS A 128 -21.77 -15.36 13.23
N GLN A 129 -21.45 -15.71 11.99
CA GLN A 129 -20.19 -16.40 11.68
C GLN A 129 -19.01 -15.43 11.79
N TYR A 130 -17.88 -15.93 12.27
CA TYR A 130 -16.68 -15.12 12.53
C TYR A 130 -15.41 -15.98 12.33
N PRO A 131 -14.25 -15.34 12.04
CA PRO A 131 -12.96 -16.01 11.99
C PRO A 131 -12.46 -16.36 13.40
N GLN A 132 -11.86 -17.53 13.56
CA GLN A 132 -11.26 -17.97 14.81
C GLN A 132 -9.72 -17.92 14.72
N TYR A 133 -9.10 -17.04 15.50
CA TYR A 133 -7.64 -16.87 15.50
C TYR A 133 -6.95 -17.86 16.43
N LYS A 134 -5.83 -18.42 15.95
CA LYS A 134 -5.09 -19.48 16.65
C LYS A 134 -3.59 -19.27 16.59
N LEU A 135 -2.93 -19.68 17.67
CA LEU A 135 -1.48 -19.79 17.77
C LEU A 135 -1.11 -21.21 18.16
N ASN A 136 -0.26 -21.87 17.36
CA ASN A 136 0.16 -23.27 17.55
C ASN A 136 -1.02 -24.25 17.64
N GLY A 137 -2.11 -23.96 16.91
CA GLY A 137 -3.35 -24.75 16.89
C GLY A 137 -4.29 -24.49 18.06
N GLU A 138 -3.87 -23.73 19.07
CA GLU A 138 -4.71 -23.34 20.20
C GLU A 138 -5.49 -22.06 19.87
N ILE A 139 -6.76 -22.03 20.25
CA ILE A 139 -7.61 -20.85 20.09
C ILE A 139 -7.14 -19.75 21.03
N LEU A 140 -6.96 -18.54 20.51
CA LEU A 140 -6.50 -17.40 21.30
C LEU A 140 -7.59 -16.80 22.20
N CYS A 141 -8.85 -16.85 21.76
CA CYS A 141 -10.02 -16.53 22.57
C CYS A 141 -11.25 -17.28 22.04
N ASP A 142 -11.89 -18.08 22.90
CA ASP A 142 -13.08 -18.90 22.56
C ASP A 142 -14.28 -18.48 23.42
N GLU A 143 -14.09 -18.36 24.74
CA GLU A 143 -15.11 -17.97 25.70
C GLU A 143 -14.57 -16.90 26.65
N TYR A 144 -15.39 -15.88 26.91
CA TYR A 144 -15.07 -14.86 27.90
C TYR A 144 -14.90 -15.50 29.29
N ASP A 145 -13.69 -15.43 29.83
CA ASP A 145 -13.38 -15.90 31.17
C ASP A 145 -12.87 -14.73 32.03
N GLU A 146 -13.74 -14.24 32.90
CA GLU A 146 -13.49 -13.15 33.84
C GLU A 146 -12.30 -13.44 34.80
N LEU A 147 -11.94 -14.72 34.99
CA LEU A 147 -10.81 -15.13 35.85
C LEU A 147 -9.45 -15.05 35.15
N THR A 148 -9.40 -15.30 33.83
CA THR A 148 -8.16 -15.25 33.05
C THR A 148 -7.98 -13.92 32.35
N GLY A 149 -9.07 -13.20 32.04
CA GLY A 149 -9.06 -11.94 31.31
C GLY A 149 -8.45 -12.07 29.90
N LEU A 150 -8.44 -13.30 29.36
CA LEU A 150 -7.81 -13.61 28.06
C LEU A 150 -8.63 -13.07 26.89
N CYS A 151 -9.95 -13.02 27.03
CA CYS A 151 -10.88 -12.40 26.10
C CYS A 151 -11.34 -11.05 26.65
N ALA A 152 -11.38 -10.01 25.81
CA ALA A 152 -11.81 -8.68 26.21
C ALA A 152 -13.31 -8.66 26.61
N ASP A 153 -14.14 -9.36 25.85
CA ASP A 153 -15.58 -9.51 26.06
C ASP A 153 -16.14 -10.76 25.34
N GLU A 154 -17.48 -10.87 25.23
CA GLU A 154 -18.18 -11.98 24.58
C GLU A 154 -18.07 -11.94 23.03
N GLU A 155 -17.75 -10.78 22.46
CA GLU A 155 -17.56 -10.58 21.02
C GLU A 155 -16.14 -10.95 20.58
N ASP A 156 -15.15 -10.90 21.46
CA ASP A 156 -13.76 -11.29 21.18
C ASP A 156 -13.65 -12.72 20.59
N PHE A 157 -12.87 -12.85 19.53
CA PHE A 157 -12.60 -14.09 18.78
C PHE A 157 -11.10 -14.33 18.54
N GLY A 158 -10.25 -13.61 19.28
CA GLY A 158 -8.82 -13.88 19.36
C GLY A 158 -7.96 -12.95 18.52
N LEU A 159 -8.56 -11.99 17.80
CA LEU A 159 -7.84 -11.07 16.92
C LEU A 159 -6.89 -10.17 17.72
N ASP A 160 -7.33 -9.55 18.81
CA ASP A 160 -6.50 -8.65 19.63
C ASP A 160 -5.25 -9.35 20.17
N GLN A 161 -5.38 -10.59 20.61
CA GLN A 161 -4.26 -11.41 21.11
C GLN A 161 -3.37 -11.84 19.95
N TYR A 162 -3.96 -12.14 18.79
CA TYR A 162 -3.24 -12.47 17.57
C TYR A 162 -2.36 -11.28 17.16
N GLU A 163 -2.96 -10.09 17.01
CA GLU A 163 -2.32 -8.81 16.70
C GLU A 163 -1.27 -8.40 17.74
N GLY A 164 -1.57 -8.61 19.02
CA GLY A 164 -0.69 -8.29 20.13
C GLY A 164 0.69 -8.92 20.01
N VAL A 165 0.81 -10.13 19.43
CA VAL A 165 2.13 -10.76 19.20
C VAL A 165 2.94 -10.03 18.13
N TRP A 166 2.29 -9.50 17.10
CA TRP A 166 2.98 -8.75 16.03
C TRP A 166 3.55 -7.42 16.55
N PHE A 167 2.88 -6.79 17.53
CA PHE A 167 3.31 -5.50 18.11
C PHE A 167 4.26 -5.62 19.30
N SER A 168 4.23 -6.72 20.05
CA SER A 168 4.89 -6.80 21.37
C SER A 168 6.35 -7.25 21.36
N GLY A 169 6.89 -7.71 20.23
CA GLY A 169 8.17 -8.41 20.23
C GLY A 169 9.14 -8.20 19.07
N GLY A 170 8.80 -7.37 18.09
CA GLY A 170 9.57 -7.30 16.84
C GLY A 170 9.49 -8.61 16.04
N ARG A 171 10.24 -8.66 14.94
CA ARG A 171 10.11 -9.76 13.96
C ARG A 171 10.57 -11.11 14.51
N ASP A 172 11.65 -11.14 15.27
CA ASP A 172 12.23 -12.40 15.77
C ASP A 172 11.28 -13.07 16.78
N ASN A 173 10.64 -12.30 17.66
CA ASN A 173 9.65 -12.85 18.59
C ASN A 173 8.41 -13.41 17.86
N TRP A 174 8.01 -12.79 16.74
CA TRP A 174 6.94 -13.33 15.92
C TRP A 174 7.36 -14.67 15.28
N ILE A 175 8.59 -14.76 14.76
CA ILE A 175 9.12 -16.01 14.18
C ILE A 175 9.17 -17.10 15.24
N ASP A 176 9.58 -16.75 16.46
CA ASP A 176 9.70 -17.68 17.58
C ASP A 176 8.34 -18.01 18.24
N ALA A 177 7.28 -17.22 18.01
CA ALA A 177 5.95 -17.45 18.59
C ALA A 177 5.26 -18.71 18.03
N GLY A 178 5.56 -19.07 16.78
CA GLY A 178 5.11 -20.32 16.15
C GLY A 178 4.06 -20.11 15.07
N ASN A 179 3.11 -21.05 14.98
CA ASN A 179 2.23 -21.15 13.82
C ASN A 179 0.96 -20.33 14.01
N PHE A 180 0.87 -19.24 13.27
CA PHE A 180 -0.30 -18.36 13.23
C PHE A 180 -1.28 -18.86 12.16
N THR A 181 -2.51 -19.16 12.59
CA THR A 181 -3.55 -19.68 11.69
C THR A 181 -4.91 -19.10 12.04
N ILE A 182 -5.77 -18.97 11.03
CA ILE A 182 -7.13 -18.44 11.19
C ILE A 182 -8.11 -19.43 10.57
N GLU A 183 -9.12 -19.84 11.32
CA GLU A 183 -10.19 -20.69 10.82
C GLU A 183 -11.40 -19.86 10.42
N VAL A 184 -11.85 -20.01 9.17
CA VAL A 184 -13.04 -19.34 8.64
C VAL A 184 -14.02 -20.38 8.11
N ASN A 185 -15.30 -20.21 8.41
CA ASN A 185 -16.37 -21.06 7.90
C ASN A 185 -17.60 -20.19 7.60
N ILE A 186 -18.06 -20.20 6.35
CA ILE A 186 -19.25 -19.47 5.92
C ILE A 186 -20.42 -20.44 5.82
N THR A 187 -21.43 -20.24 6.65
CA THR A 187 -22.52 -21.21 6.87
C THR A 187 -23.89 -20.69 6.45
N ASP A 188 -24.05 -19.37 6.37
CA ASP A 188 -25.31 -18.77 5.92
C ASP A 188 -25.40 -18.70 4.39
N ASP A 189 -26.61 -18.47 3.89
CA ASP A 189 -26.89 -18.35 2.45
C ASP A 189 -26.86 -16.90 1.93
N ALA A 190 -26.85 -15.89 2.81
CA ALA A 190 -26.82 -14.48 2.44
C ALA A 190 -25.41 -14.05 2.01
N THR A 191 -24.37 -14.59 2.64
CA THR A 191 -22.98 -14.29 2.32
C THR A 191 -22.58 -14.92 0.98
N LYS A 192 -22.33 -14.07 -0.01
CA LYS A 192 -21.92 -14.48 -1.37
C LYS A 192 -20.44 -14.23 -1.66
N GLU A 193 -19.88 -13.20 -1.05
CA GLU A 193 -18.47 -12.83 -1.11
C GLU A 193 -18.06 -12.19 0.20
N ILE A 194 -16.78 -12.33 0.55
CA ILE A 194 -16.12 -11.63 1.66
C ILE A 194 -14.76 -11.13 1.17
N PHE A 195 -14.12 -10.31 1.96
CA PHE A 195 -12.80 -9.76 1.70
C PHE A 195 -11.86 -10.17 2.81
N ALA A 196 -10.69 -10.67 2.45
CA ALA A 196 -9.58 -10.80 3.37
C ALA A 196 -8.64 -9.62 3.13
N PHE A 197 -8.07 -9.06 4.19
CA PHE A 197 -7.25 -7.85 4.11
C PHE A 197 -6.17 -7.84 5.18
N CYS A 198 -5.19 -6.95 5.06
CA CYS A 198 -4.24 -6.73 6.14
C CYS A 198 -4.89 -5.84 7.20
N HIS A 199 -5.04 -6.33 8.43
CA HIS A 199 -5.70 -5.58 9.50
C HIS A 199 -4.87 -4.36 9.99
N ILE A 200 -3.61 -4.23 9.54
CA ILE A 200 -2.71 -3.10 9.85
C ILE A 200 -2.59 -2.11 8.68
N HIS A 201 -2.59 -2.59 7.44
CA HIS A 201 -2.27 -1.79 6.26
C HIS A 201 -3.45 -1.70 5.29
N LYS A 202 -3.90 -0.47 4.99
CA LYS A 202 -4.94 -0.19 4.00
C LYS A 202 -4.47 -0.54 2.58
N TYR A 203 -5.40 -0.76 1.66
CA TYR A 203 -5.15 -1.11 0.26
C TYR A 203 -4.53 -2.51 0.03
N MET A 204 -4.75 -3.43 0.97
CA MET A 204 -4.25 -4.81 0.92
C MET A 204 -5.36 -5.86 0.93
N SER A 205 -6.59 -5.46 0.62
CA SER A 205 -7.71 -6.38 0.47
C SER A 205 -7.61 -7.22 -0.80
N PHE A 206 -8.07 -8.46 -0.70
CA PHE A 206 -8.35 -9.37 -1.81
C PHE A 206 -9.66 -10.10 -1.59
N ARG A 207 -10.23 -10.59 -2.69
CA ARG A 207 -11.60 -11.12 -2.72
C ARG A 207 -11.64 -12.60 -2.40
N ILE A 208 -12.72 -13.01 -1.74
CA ILE A 208 -13.07 -14.42 -1.55
C ILE A 208 -14.50 -14.61 -2.04
N LYS A 209 -14.67 -15.42 -3.08
CA LYS A 209 -15.99 -15.78 -3.62
C LYS A 209 -16.48 -17.05 -2.94
N ILE A 210 -17.75 -17.04 -2.51
CA ILE A 210 -18.37 -18.21 -1.88
C ILE A 210 -19.01 -19.09 -2.96
N LEU A 211 -18.73 -20.39 -2.87
CA LEU A 211 -19.18 -21.43 -3.78
C LEU A 211 -20.24 -22.29 -3.11
N ASP A 212 -21.27 -22.69 -3.85
CA ASP A 212 -22.21 -23.70 -3.37
C ASP A 212 -21.53 -25.08 -3.32
N THR A 213 -21.58 -25.75 -2.16
CA THR A 213 -20.84 -26.99 -1.89
C THR A 213 -21.17 -28.14 -2.85
N GLU A 214 -22.42 -28.23 -3.31
CA GLU A 214 -22.85 -29.35 -4.18
C GLU A 214 -22.52 -29.14 -5.65
N THR A 215 -22.57 -27.89 -6.12
CA THR A 215 -22.49 -27.56 -7.55
C THR A 215 -21.21 -26.82 -7.93
N LEU A 216 -20.47 -26.31 -6.94
CA LEU A 216 -19.38 -25.34 -7.10
C LEU A 216 -19.78 -24.08 -7.86
N ALA A 217 -21.08 -23.76 -7.91
CA ALA A 217 -21.55 -22.51 -8.48
C ALA A 217 -21.09 -21.33 -7.62
N ILE A 218 -20.57 -20.29 -8.27
CA ILE A 218 -20.15 -19.06 -7.60
C ILE A 218 -21.40 -18.26 -7.23
N ARG A 219 -21.62 -17.99 -5.95
CA ARG A 219 -22.83 -17.26 -5.47
C ARG A 219 -22.90 -15.84 -6.02
N ALA A 220 -21.75 -15.18 -6.14
CA ALA A 220 -21.58 -13.88 -6.80
C ALA A 220 -20.48 -13.99 -7.89
N PRO A 221 -20.84 -14.40 -9.12
CA PRO A 221 -19.86 -14.51 -10.22
C PRO A 221 -19.37 -13.13 -10.67
N THR A 222 -20.02 -12.05 -10.23
CA THR A 222 -19.60 -10.70 -10.53
C THR A 222 -19.06 -9.95 -9.32
N ASP A 223 -18.29 -8.90 -9.57
CA ASP A 223 -17.91 -7.94 -8.55
C ASP A 223 -19.11 -7.03 -8.23
N GLU A 224 -19.89 -7.41 -7.22
CA GLU A 224 -21.00 -6.59 -6.71
C GLU A 224 -20.45 -5.43 -5.86
N ILE A 225 -19.41 -5.71 -5.06
CA ILE A 225 -18.70 -4.71 -4.26
C ILE A 225 -17.36 -4.36 -4.96
N ALA A 226 -17.12 -3.09 -5.24
CA ALA A 226 -15.85 -2.67 -5.86
C ALA A 226 -14.71 -2.67 -4.82
N LEU A 227 -13.49 -3.07 -5.22
CA LEU A 227 -12.31 -3.01 -4.35
C LEU A 227 -11.97 -1.56 -3.95
N GLY A 228 -12.24 -0.60 -4.84
CA GLY A 228 -12.02 0.83 -4.60
C GLY A 228 -10.65 1.34 -5.02
N TYR A 229 -9.72 0.46 -5.41
CA TYR A 229 -8.39 0.78 -5.89
C TYR A 229 -7.87 -0.33 -6.82
N GLU A 230 -6.82 -0.02 -7.58
CA GLU A 230 -6.08 -0.99 -8.39
C GLU A 230 -4.83 -1.43 -7.63
N TYR A 231 -4.43 -2.69 -7.82
CA TYR A 231 -3.14 -3.15 -7.31
C TYR A 231 -2.00 -2.47 -8.08
N HIS A 232 -0.94 -2.15 -7.36
CA HIS A 232 0.27 -1.58 -7.94
C HIS A 232 0.91 -2.59 -8.90
N GLU A 233 1.13 -2.16 -10.14
CA GLU A 233 1.93 -2.90 -11.12
C GLU A 233 3.39 -2.47 -11.03
N VAL A 234 4.29 -3.44 -10.87
CA VAL A 234 5.72 -3.15 -10.75
C VAL A 234 6.30 -2.78 -12.11
N GLU A 235 6.74 -1.54 -12.25
CA GLU A 235 7.46 -1.08 -13.42
C GLU A 235 8.87 -1.70 -13.52
N GLY A 236 9.44 -1.77 -14.74
CA GLY A 236 10.70 -2.46 -14.97
C GLY A 236 11.91 -1.91 -14.20
N PHE A 237 11.95 -0.59 -13.94
CA PHE A 237 13.01 0.01 -13.11
C PHE A 237 12.83 -0.37 -11.64
N ASP A 238 11.61 -0.23 -11.11
CA ASP A 238 11.27 -0.63 -9.73
C ASP A 238 11.52 -2.13 -9.49
N ALA A 239 11.18 -3.00 -10.44
CA ALA A 239 11.46 -4.43 -10.37
C ALA A 239 12.96 -4.75 -10.32
N GLY A 240 13.78 -4.00 -11.08
CA GLY A 240 15.24 -4.14 -11.08
C GLY A 240 15.92 -3.54 -9.85
N CYS A 241 15.28 -2.56 -9.20
CA CYS A 241 15.77 -1.93 -7.98
C CYS A 241 15.25 -2.58 -6.70
N GLY A 242 14.19 -3.38 -6.76
CA GLY A 242 13.46 -3.86 -5.58
C GLY A 242 12.76 -2.72 -4.83
N THR A 243 12.19 -1.75 -5.57
CA THR A 243 11.54 -0.54 -5.04
C THR A 243 10.08 -0.44 -5.50
N PHE A 244 9.38 0.59 -5.06
CA PHE A 244 8.03 0.94 -5.53
C PHE A 244 7.89 2.43 -5.81
N ASN A 245 7.16 2.78 -6.87
CA ASN A 245 6.90 4.16 -7.30
C ASN A 245 8.18 5.01 -7.40
N VAL A 246 9.30 4.47 -7.89
CA VAL A 246 10.57 5.22 -8.08
C VAL A 246 10.88 5.44 -9.56
N SER A 247 10.30 4.64 -10.47
CA SER A 247 10.63 4.63 -11.90
C SER A 247 10.63 6.01 -12.57
N GLN A 248 9.69 6.90 -12.22
CA GLN A 248 9.66 8.27 -12.76
C GLN A 248 10.88 9.13 -12.40
N TYR A 249 11.61 8.79 -11.34
CA TYR A 249 12.81 9.48 -10.87
C TYR A 249 14.11 8.87 -11.39
N GLN A 250 14.03 7.88 -12.29
CA GLN A 250 15.19 7.38 -13.00
C GLN A 250 15.89 8.51 -13.76
N GLY A 251 17.22 8.55 -13.71
CA GLY A 251 18.01 9.61 -14.34
C GLY A 251 17.95 10.95 -13.60
N HIS A 252 17.18 11.05 -12.50
CA HIS A 252 17.17 12.13 -11.51
C HIS A 252 17.05 13.56 -12.08
N GLU A 253 16.39 13.73 -13.22
CA GLU A 253 16.25 15.03 -13.90
C GLU A 253 15.45 16.05 -13.08
N GLN A 254 14.44 15.58 -12.34
CA GLN A 254 13.60 16.37 -11.43
C GLN A 254 14.40 17.02 -10.29
N CYS A 255 15.58 16.48 -10.04
CA CYS A 255 16.48 16.88 -8.98
C CYS A 255 17.63 17.76 -9.45
N GLY A 256 17.60 18.25 -10.71
CA GLY A 256 18.57 19.20 -11.24
C GLY A 256 20.03 18.79 -10.99
N ASP A 257 20.86 19.72 -10.51
CA ASP A 257 22.29 19.51 -10.26
C ASP A 257 22.60 18.90 -8.88
N HIS A 258 21.61 18.35 -8.18
CA HIS A 258 21.83 17.76 -6.87
C HIS A 258 22.71 16.50 -6.95
N VAL A 259 23.77 16.48 -6.15
CA VAL A 259 24.70 15.34 -6.06
C VAL A 259 24.30 14.46 -4.87
N PHE A 260 23.79 13.26 -5.15
CA PHE A 260 23.42 12.28 -4.11
C PHE A 260 24.57 11.35 -3.71
N HIS A 261 25.56 11.17 -4.60
CA HIS A 261 26.73 10.32 -4.34
C HIS A 261 28.03 11.04 -4.70
N CYS A 262 28.84 11.38 -3.70
CA CYS A 262 30.18 11.90 -3.92
C CYS A 262 31.12 10.77 -4.35
N ASN A 263 31.66 10.82 -5.58
CA ASN A 263 32.60 9.83 -6.11
C ASN A 263 32.05 8.38 -6.13
N GLY A 264 30.76 8.20 -6.40
CA GLY A 264 30.14 6.86 -6.46
C GLY A 264 30.57 6.06 -7.69
N ASP A 265 30.68 4.74 -7.54
CA ASP A 265 30.87 3.83 -8.67
C ASP A 265 29.63 3.82 -9.58
N ALA A 266 29.84 3.71 -10.89
CA ALA A 266 28.74 3.54 -11.84
C ALA A 266 28.21 2.10 -11.77
N ASN A 267 27.18 1.87 -10.95
CA ASN A 267 26.51 0.59 -10.80
C ASN A 267 25.00 0.77 -10.55
N THR A 268 24.23 -0.30 -10.77
CA THR A 268 22.77 -0.28 -10.64
C THR A 268 22.29 0.12 -9.24
N PHE A 269 22.96 -0.34 -8.19
CA PHE A 269 22.59 0.02 -6.81
C PHE A 269 22.68 1.53 -6.58
N ASN A 270 23.74 2.18 -7.07
CA ASN A 270 23.92 3.63 -6.96
C ASN A 270 22.93 4.40 -7.86
N GLU A 271 22.54 3.85 -9.02
CA GLU A 271 21.47 4.42 -9.86
C GLU A 271 20.11 4.37 -9.14
N CYS A 272 19.76 3.22 -8.56
CA CYS A 272 18.56 3.07 -7.74
C CYS A 272 18.58 4.03 -6.53
N MET A 273 19.69 4.09 -5.78
CA MET A 273 19.84 5.01 -4.64
C MET A 273 19.68 6.48 -5.04
N ALA A 274 20.23 6.89 -6.19
CA ALA A 274 20.07 8.25 -6.67
C ALA A 274 18.59 8.56 -7.00
N ALA A 275 17.89 7.63 -7.64
CA ALA A 275 16.47 7.79 -7.97
C ALA A 275 15.58 7.86 -6.72
N ILE A 276 15.81 6.97 -5.74
CA ILE A 276 15.12 6.96 -4.44
C ILE A 276 15.33 8.29 -3.70
N ASN A 277 16.58 8.78 -3.60
CA ASN A 277 16.86 10.07 -2.98
C ASN A 277 16.25 11.25 -3.76
N CYS A 278 16.20 11.15 -5.09
CA CYS A 278 15.55 12.17 -5.92
C CYS A 278 14.04 12.24 -5.65
N LYS A 279 13.39 11.08 -5.53
CA LYS A 279 11.99 10.97 -5.10
C LYS A 279 11.77 11.68 -3.77
N MET A 280 12.55 11.35 -2.74
CA MET A 280 12.42 11.96 -1.42
C MET A 280 12.53 13.48 -1.48
N MET A 281 13.55 14.00 -2.17
CA MET A 281 13.77 15.45 -2.25
C MET A 281 12.61 16.16 -2.98
N THR A 282 12.05 15.52 -4.01
CA THR A 282 10.94 16.07 -4.78
C THR A 282 9.64 16.04 -3.96
N GLU A 283 9.30 14.89 -3.37
CA GLU A 283 8.00 14.68 -2.71
C GLU A 283 7.94 15.28 -1.30
N MET A 284 9.08 15.46 -0.61
CA MET A 284 9.13 16.20 0.66
C MET A 284 9.01 17.72 0.48
N ARG A 285 9.02 18.22 -0.76
CA ARG A 285 8.97 19.65 -1.03
C ARG A 285 7.53 20.15 -1.02
N THR A 286 7.17 20.84 0.06
CA THR A 286 5.79 21.30 0.32
C THR A 286 5.61 22.80 0.16
N SER A 287 4.39 23.25 -0.12
CA SER A 287 4.04 24.67 -0.09
C SER A 287 3.74 25.17 1.33
N GLY A 288 4.68 24.97 2.26
CA GLY A 288 4.69 25.49 3.64
C GLY A 288 3.31 25.72 4.27
N ASN A 289 2.75 24.71 4.92
CA ASN A 289 1.42 24.75 5.50
C ASN A 289 1.39 25.51 6.84
N SER A 290 0.31 26.24 7.11
CA SER A 290 0.11 26.92 8.40
C SER A 290 -0.27 25.97 9.54
N ASP A 291 -0.78 24.78 9.24
CA ASP A 291 -0.98 23.71 10.20
C ASP A 291 0.32 22.89 10.34
N PRO A 292 1.00 22.97 11.49
CA PRO A 292 2.25 22.23 11.70
C PRO A 292 2.07 20.71 11.70
N THR A 293 0.87 20.21 12.01
CA THR A 293 0.59 18.77 11.99
C THR A 293 0.49 18.29 10.55
N ALA A 294 -0.28 18.99 9.71
CA ALA A 294 -0.39 18.67 8.30
C ALA A 294 0.98 18.79 7.60
N GLU A 295 1.75 19.84 7.88
CA GLU A 295 3.11 20.01 7.36
C GLU A 295 4.03 18.84 7.73
N PHE A 296 3.96 18.38 8.98
CA PHE A 296 4.70 17.20 9.43
C PHE A 296 4.28 15.96 8.63
N MET A 297 2.98 15.70 8.47
CA MET A 297 2.50 14.54 7.72
C MET A 297 2.96 14.59 6.25
N TYR A 298 2.87 15.76 5.61
CA TYR A 298 3.25 15.94 4.20
C TYR A 298 4.73 15.65 3.94
N GLN A 299 5.62 16.01 4.85
CA GLN A 299 7.04 15.73 4.68
C GLN A 299 7.42 14.33 5.19
N MET A 300 6.77 13.85 6.25
CA MET A 300 7.16 12.58 6.86
C MET A 300 6.66 11.36 6.08
N ILE A 301 5.54 11.43 5.37
CA ILE A 301 5.10 10.34 4.46
C ILE A 301 6.19 10.02 3.41
N PRO A 302 6.62 10.96 2.55
CA PRO A 302 7.67 10.67 1.55
C PRO A 302 9.03 10.36 2.18
N HIS A 303 9.36 10.94 3.34
CA HIS A 303 10.55 10.54 4.11
C HIS A 303 10.50 9.04 4.49
N HIS A 304 9.36 8.55 4.96
CA HIS A 304 9.19 7.15 5.34
C HIS A 304 9.18 6.23 4.12
N GLN A 305 8.49 6.61 3.04
CA GLN A 305 8.49 5.85 1.78
C GLN A 305 9.90 5.69 1.23
N ASN A 306 10.74 6.72 1.37
CA ASN A 306 12.15 6.67 1.00
C ASN A 306 12.93 5.65 1.84
N ALA A 307 12.73 5.64 3.17
CA ALA A 307 13.35 4.67 4.06
C ALA A 307 12.94 3.22 3.72
N VAL A 308 11.65 3.00 3.43
CA VAL A 308 11.12 1.71 2.98
C VAL A 308 11.81 1.28 1.67
N ASN A 309 11.89 2.17 0.67
CA ASN A 309 12.55 1.87 -0.60
C ASN A 309 14.04 1.55 -0.44
N MET A 310 14.77 2.29 0.40
CA MET A 310 16.18 1.98 0.70
C MET A 310 16.33 0.59 1.35
N ALA A 311 15.42 0.25 2.28
CA ALA A 311 15.48 -1.03 2.98
C ALA A 311 15.17 -2.20 2.03
N LYS A 312 14.12 -2.09 1.21
CA LYS A 312 13.78 -3.09 0.19
C LYS A 312 14.89 -3.24 -0.84
N MET A 313 15.45 -2.14 -1.33
CA MET A 313 16.55 -2.17 -2.28
C MET A 313 17.78 -2.91 -1.70
N LEU A 314 18.13 -2.70 -0.43
CA LEU A 314 19.20 -3.48 0.20
C LEU A 314 18.86 -4.96 0.33
N LEU A 315 17.63 -5.30 0.72
CA LEU A 315 17.13 -6.69 0.75
C LEU A 315 17.16 -7.34 -0.65
N HIS A 316 16.95 -6.56 -1.71
CA HIS A 316 16.95 -7.02 -3.10
C HIS A 316 18.37 -7.29 -3.61
N PHE A 317 19.27 -6.30 -3.54
CA PHE A 317 20.62 -6.42 -4.09
C PHE A 317 21.55 -7.24 -3.23
N ASN A 318 21.36 -7.22 -1.90
CA ASN A 318 22.28 -7.85 -0.99
C ASN A 318 21.57 -8.34 0.29
N PRO A 319 20.67 -9.34 0.16
CA PRO A 319 19.93 -9.93 1.28
C PRO A 319 20.84 -10.53 2.38
N GLY A 320 22.14 -10.69 2.10
CA GLY A 320 23.15 -11.17 3.04
C GLY A 320 24.29 -10.19 3.32
N SER A 321 24.20 -8.91 2.94
CA SER A 321 25.29 -7.92 3.09
C SER A 321 25.77 -7.75 4.52
N LEU A 322 24.84 -7.92 5.46
CA LEU A 322 25.07 -7.76 6.87
C LEU A 322 25.07 -9.13 7.55
N LYS A 323 25.79 -10.08 6.94
CA LYS A 323 26.28 -11.28 7.61
C LYS A 323 27.29 -10.85 8.65
N CYS A 324 26.86 -10.89 9.91
CA CYS A 324 27.66 -10.82 11.13
C CYS A 324 28.81 -9.80 11.12
N GLY A 325 28.51 -8.60 11.60
CA GLY A 325 29.56 -7.64 11.90
C GLY A 325 29.15 -6.51 12.82
N THR A 326 27.90 -6.47 13.29
CA THR A 326 27.40 -5.34 14.08
C THR A 326 26.21 -5.79 14.94
N SER A 327 26.28 -5.63 16.27
CA SER A 327 25.14 -5.78 17.18
C SER A 327 24.13 -4.66 16.97
N TYR A 328 22.92 -4.81 17.52
CA TYR A 328 21.84 -3.81 17.43
C TYR A 328 22.26 -2.43 18.00
N ASP A 329 23.25 -2.40 18.91
CA ASP A 329 23.86 -1.17 19.44
C ASP A 329 25.01 -0.60 18.58
N GLY A 330 25.22 -1.13 17.37
CA GLY A 330 26.19 -0.62 16.40
C GLY A 330 27.64 -1.06 16.62
N ARG A 331 27.92 -1.98 17.56
CA ARG A 331 29.28 -2.47 17.83
C ARG A 331 29.62 -3.71 17.03
N ARG A 332 30.87 -3.83 16.58
CA ARG A 332 31.27 -5.06 15.90
C ARG A 332 31.36 -6.20 16.90
N LEU A 333 30.65 -7.31 16.65
CA LEU A 333 30.73 -8.51 17.48
C LEU A 333 32.18 -9.01 17.61
N SER A 334 33.01 -8.81 16.58
CA SER A 334 34.45 -9.13 16.59
C SER A 334 35.30 -8.26 17.53
N GLU A 335 34.75 -7.16 18.04
CA GLU A 335 35.43 -6.20 18.94
C GLU A 335 34.95 -6.35 20.40
N LEU A 336 33.96 -7.21 20.67
CA LEU A 336 33.49 -7.51 22.02
C LEU A 336 34.33 -8.63 22.64
N GLU A 337 34.90 -8.38 23.82
CA GLU A 337 35.64 -9.38 24.60
C GLU A 337 35.10 -9.51 26.03
N GLY A 338 35.27 -10.68 26.65
CA GLY A 338 35.06 -10.86 28.08
C GLY A 338 33.58 -10.81 28.53
N PRO A 339 33.27 -10.17 29.69
CA PRO A 339 31.92 -10.20 30.29
C PRO A 339 30.84 -9.59 29.39
N GLU A 340 31.20 -8.70 28.48
CA GLU A 340 30.27 -7.99 27.60
C GLU A 340 29.82 -8.86 26.42
N LEU A 341 30.75 -9.61 25.82
CA LEU A 341 30.41 -10.69 24.90
C LEU A 341 29.55 -11.76 25.59
N ALA A 342 29.89 -12.12 26.84
CA ALA A 342 29.12 -13.08 27.62
C ALA A 342 27.70 -12.58 27.95
N LEU A 343 27.53 -11.29 28.23
CA LEU A 343 26.21 -10.69 28.49
C LEU A 343 25.34 -10.71 27.23
N TYR A 344 25.92 -10.42 26.06
CA TYR A 344 25.23 -10.53 24.76
C TYR A 344 24.90 -11.98 24.41
N GLN A 345 25.83 -12.91 24.64
CA GLN A 345 25.59 -14.36 24.46
C GLN A 345 24.54 -14.90 25.43
N LEU A 346 24.43 -14.34 26.64
CA LEU A 346 23.41 -14.68 27.63
C LEU A 346 22.04 -14.05 27.30
N ALA A 347 22.00 -12.81 26.80
CA ALA A 347 20.77 -12.20 26.30
C ALA A 347 20.21 -12.98 25.10
N ALA A 348 21.10 -13.49 24.25
CA ALA A 348 20.75 -14.40 23.17
C ALA A 348 20.43 -15.83 23.65
N ALA A 349 20.81 -16.23 24.88
CA ALA A 349 20.55 -17.57 25.43
C ALA A 349 19.08 -17.85 25.81
N ASN A 350 18.15 -16.94 25.52
CA ASN A 350 16.72 -17.26 25.41
C ASN A 350 16.34 -17.83 24.02
N GLY A 351 17.30 -18.08 23.13
CA GLY A 351 17.04 -18.85 21.92
C GLY A 351 18.23 -19.18 21.02
N ARG A 352 19.30 -18.37 20.92
CA ARG A 352 20.38 -18.56 19.92
C ARG A 352 21.77 -18.17 20.43
N ARG A 353 22.78 -18.95 20.08
CA ARG A 353 24.18 -18.72 20.47
C ARG A 353 24.80 -17.72 19.50
N LEU A 354 25.16 -16.52 19.95
CA LEU A 354 25.92 -15.54 19.15
C LEU A 354 27.40 -15.95 19.07
N ASP A 355 27.71 -16.97 18.26
CA ASP A 355 29.08 -17.31 17.87
C ASP A 355 29.22 -17.29 16.32
N GLU A 356 30.43 -17.48 15.79
CA GLU A 356 30.70 -17.54 14.34
C GLU A 356 29.85 -18.58 13.59
N SER A 357 29.18 -19.51 14.29
CA SER A 357 28.24 -20.47 13.70
C SER A 357 26.83 -19.88 13.48
N PHE A 358 26.41 -18.85 14.21
CA PHE A 358 25.20 -18.05 13.89
C PHE A 358 25.29 -17.40 12.49
N CYS A 359 26.52 -17.15 12.04
CA CYS A 359 26.83 -16.54 10.75
C CYS A 359 26.88 -17.54 9.60
N ASN A 360 26.94 -18.83 9.92
CA ASN A 360 27.05 -19.96 8.99
C ASN A 360 25.90 -20.95 9.15
N ASP A 361 24.88 -20.62 9.93
CA ASP A 361 23.71 -21.46 10.02
C ASP A 361 22.84 -21.18 8.79
N ASP A 362 23.06 -22.00 7.75
CA ASP A 362 22.17 -22.06 6.58
C ASP A 362 20.72 -22.43 6.99
N ASN A 363 20.47 -22.77 8.27
CA ASN A 363 19.16 -23.02 8.85
C ASN A 363 18.62 -21.84 9.68
N ASP A 364 19.22 -20.64 9.63
CA ASP A 364 18.70 -19.50 10.39
C ASP A 364 17.43 -18.94 9.75
N GLU A 365 16.29 -19.51 10.16
CA GLU A 365 14.97 -19.12 9.69
C GLU A 365 14.65 -17.64 10.03
N GLY A 366 15.33 -17.05 11.01
CA GLY A 366 15.18 -15.65 11.44
C GLY A 366 15.76 -14.60 10.50
N GLY A 367 16.82 -14.92 9.75
CA GLY A 367 17.64 -13.92 9.06
C GLY A 367 18.59 -13.19 10.01
N THR A 368 19.60 -12.48 9.45
CA THR A 368 20.58 -11.77 10.28
C THR A 368 19.95 -10.55 10.99
N PRO A 369 20.53 -10.01 12.08
CA PRO A 369 19.98 -8.83 12.78
C PRO A 369 19.69 -7.64 11.86
N ALA A 370 20.47 -7.52 10.80
CA ALA A 370 20.25 -6.52 9.77
C ALA A 370 19.06 -6.82 8.87
N VAL A 371 18.83 -8.09 8.48
CA VAL A 371 17.60 -8.46 7.78
C VAL A 371 16.40 -8.10 8.66
N THR A 372 16.44 -8.44 9.95
CA THR A 372 15.38 -8.05 10.89
C THR A 372 15.20 -6.53 10.96
N MET A 373 16.26 -5.75 11.11
CA MET A 373 16.20 -4.27 11.06
C MET A 373 15.59 -3.75 9.74
N LEU A 374 15.96 -4.32 8.59
CA LEU A 374 15.41 -3.89 7.30
C LEU A 374 13.92 -4.20 7.19
N TRP A 375 13.47 -5.37 7.67
CA TRP A 375 12.05 -5.68 7.76
C TRP A 375 11.32 -4.75 8.74
N GLU A 376 11.93 -4.41 9.89
CA GLU A 376 11.39 -3.43 10.84
C GLU A 376 11.21 -2.05 10.19
N ILE A 377 12.18 -1.62 9.36
CA ILE A 377 12.05 -0.39 8.58
C ILE A 377 10.91 -0.52 7.57
N VAL A 378 10.82 -1.62 6.82
CA VAL A 378 9.77 -1.80 5.80
C VAL A 378 8.38 -1.75 6.45
N ASN A 379 8.12 -2.60 7.44
CA ASN A 379 6.80 -2.74 8.01
C ASN A 379 6.46 -1.62 9.01
N GLY A 380 7.39 -1.29 9.91
CA GLY A 380 7.17 -0.28 10.94
C GLY A 380 6.97 1.12 10.36
N GLN A 381 7.70 1.47 9.28
CA GLN A 381 7.51 2.76 8.63
C GLN A 381 6.23 2.80 7.78
N ASN A 382 5.81 1.68 7.19
CA ASN A 382 4.53 1.57 6.49
C ASN A 382 3.32 1.69 7.44
N ALA A 383 3.41 1.16 8.65
CA ALA A 383 2.43 1.40 9.71
C ALA A 383 2.27 2.90 9.99
N GLN A 384 3.40 3.59 10.14
CA GLN A 384 3.43 5.03 10.39
C GLN A 384 2.88 5.81 9.20
N ILE A 385 3.20 5.43 7.95
CA ILE A 385 2.60 6.02 6.75
C ILE A 385 1.08 5.87 6.76
N THR A 386 0.57 4.68 7.10
CA THR A 386 -0.87 4.40 7.18
C THR A 386 -1.52 5.34 8.19
N PHE A 387 -0.97 5.45 9.41
CA PHE A 387 -1.45 6.40 10.42
C PHE A 387 -1.46 7.85 9.91
N MET A 388 -0.37 8.32 9.29
CA MET A 388 -0.27 9.69 8.78
C MET A 388 -1.31 9.97 7.68
N ARG A 389 -1.55 9.01 6.78
CA ARG A 389 -2.57 9.13 5.73
C ARG A 389 -3.99 9.14 6.30
N SER A 390 -4.30 8.25 7.25
CA SER A 390 -5.60 8.24 7.92
C SER A 390 -5.86 9.55 8.67
N TRP A 391 -4.85 10.10 9.34
CA TRP A 391 -4.99 11.40 9.99
C TRP A 391 -5.33 12.53 8.99
N LEU A 392 -4.69 12.55 7.82
CA LEU A 392 -5.00 13.53 6.77
C LEU A 392 -6.45 13.37 6.25
N GLU A 393 -6.88 12.12 6.02
CA GLU A 393 -8.23 11.77 5.58
C GLU A 393 -9.30 12.21 6.60
N ASP A 394 -9.13 11.85 7.87
CA ASP A 394 -10.06 12.16 8.96
C ASP A 394 -10.19 13.67 9.23
N ASN A 395 -9.12 14.43 8.98
CA ASN A 395 -9.11 15.88 9.14
C ASN A 395 -9.51 16.63 7.87
N LEU A 396 -9.94 15.92 6.82
CA LEU A 396 -10.42 16.47 5.55
C LEU A 396 -9.41 17.42 4.89
N VAL A 397 -8.11 17.14 5.06
CA VAL A 397 -7.03 17.86 4.39
C VAL A 397 -6.51 17.03 3.22
N PRO A 398 -5.90 17.66 2.20
CA PRO A 398 -5.32 16.93 1.06
C PRO A 398 -4.35 15.85 1.54
N ALA A 399 -4.20 14.76 0.78
CA ALA A 399 -3.26 13.68 1.10
C ALA A 399 -1.78 14.06 0.86
N TYR A 400 -1.52 15.13 0.10
CA TYR A 400 -0.21 15.68 -0.19
C TYR A 400 -0.31 17.18 -0.48
N ASP A 401 0.81 17.89 -0.36
CA ASP A 401 0.91 19.33 -0.67
C ASP A 401 2.20 19.64 -1.45
N TRP A 402 2.39 19.01 -2.62
CA TRP A 402 3.60 19.18 -3.41
C TRP A 402 3.73 20.59 -3.97
N CYS A 403 4.91 21.19 -3.85
CA CYS A 403 5.24 22.40 -4.60
C CYS A 403 6.25 22.07 -5.72
N GLU A 404 5.84 22.28 -6.97
CA GLU A 404 6.78 22.34 -8.08
C GLU A 404 7.68 23.57 -7.87
N ALA A 405 8.99 23.43 -8.11
CA ALA A 405 9.85 24.59 -8.18
C ALA A 405 9.29 25.52 -9.28
N GLU A 406 9.08 26.81 -8.99
CA GLU A 406 8.88 27.77 -10.08
C GLU A 406 10.13 27.70 -10.97
N ASP A 407 9.98 27.21 -12.19
CA ASP A 407 10.97 27.43 -13.24
C ASP A 407 11.18 28.94 -13.34
N ASP A 408 12.38 29.40 -12.97
CA ASP A 408 12.84 30.80 -13.00
C ASP A 408 12.82 31.42 -14.43
N ASN A 409 12.24 30.72 -15.41
CA ASN A 409 12.19 31.09 -16.81
C ASN A 409 10.93 31.89 -17.21
N SER A 410 9.92 32.00 -16.34
CA SER A 410 8.69 32.76 -16.63
C SER A 410 8.97 34.26 -16.79
N THR A 411 9.98 34.79 -16.09
CA THR A 411 10.37 36.21 -16.17
C THR A 411 11.14 36.52 -17.45
N LEU A 412 12.00 35.61 -17.93
CA LEU A 412 12.80 35.84 -19.14
C LEU A 412 11.94 35.81 -20.42
N VAL A 413 10.98 34.87 -20.50
CA VAL A 413 10.03 34.79 -21.61
C VAL A 413 9.07 35.99 -21.62
N ALA A 414 8.61 36.44 -20.45
CA ALA A 414 7.77 37.64 -20.34
C ALA A 414 8.51 38.92 -20.74
N VAL A 415 9.79 39.07 -20.37
CA VAL A 415 10.63 40.20 -20.77
C VAL A 415 10.92 40.17 -22.27
N LEU A 416 11.25 39.01 -22.84
CA LEU A 416 11.49 38.86 -24.28
C LEU A 416 10.22 39.10 -25.11
N ALA A 417 9.06 38.61 -24.66
CA ALA A 417 7.77 38.87 -25.30
C ALA A 417 7.37 40.36 -25.20
N GLY A 418 7.64 41.02 -24.08
CA GLY A 418 7.43 42.46 -23.90
C GLY A 418 8.31 43.31 -24.82
N CYS A 419 9.58 42.94 -25.00
CA CYS A 419 10.51 43.61 -25.91
C CYS A 419 10.11 43.44 -27.38
N LEU A 420 9.63 42.25 -27.79
CA LEU A 420 9.11 41.99 -29.14
C LEU A 420 7.80 42.75 -29.42
N ALA A 421 6.90 42.86 -28.44
CA ALA A 421 5.68 43.65 -28.56
C ALA A 421 5.97 45.14 -28.76
N ALA A 422 6.95 45.70 -28.04
CA ALA A 422 7.36 47.09 -28.20
C ALA A 422 7.97 47.38 -29.58
N ALA A 423 8.77 46.44 -30.11
CA ALA A 423 9.44 46.60 -31.41
C ALA A 423 8.49 46.48 -32.61
N VAL A 424 7.39 45.72 -32.50
CA VAL A 424 6.45 45.46 -33.62
C VAL A 424 5.22 46.37 -33.58
N VAL A 425 4.69 46.68 -32.38
CA VAL A 425 3.43 47.43 -32.25
C VAL A 425 3.62 48.93 -32.51
N ALA A 426 4.75 49.52 -32.07
CA ALA A 426 5.01 50.95 -32.25
C ALA A 426 5.13 51.37 -33.75
N PRO A 427 5.85 50.64 -34.63
CA PRO A 427 5.89 50.98 -36.05
C PRO A 427 4.54 50.76 -36.76
N VAL A 428 3.78 49.72 -36.40
CA VAL A 428 2.50 49.39 -37.06
C VAL A 428 1.41 50.41 -36.68
N ALA A 429 1.34 50.82 -35.42
CA ALA A 429 0.43 51.89 -35.00
C ALA A 429 0.76 53.22 -35.68
N GLY A 430 2.05 53.56 -35.82
CA GLY A 430 2.50 54.74 -36.58
C GLY A 430 2.09 54.69 -38.05
N TYR A 431 2.22 53.53 -38.70
CA TYR A 431 1.83 53.34 -40.10
C TYR A 431 0.30 53.47 -40.34
N LEU A 432 -0.51 52.95 -39.42
CA LEU A 432 -1.97 53.01 -39.51
C LEU A 432 -2.51 54.43 -39.29
N VAL A 433 -1.95 55.18 -38.35
CA VAL A 433 -2.30 56.59 -38.12
C VAL A 433 -1.92 57.46 -39.33
N TYR A 434 -0.77 57.19 -39.96
CA TYR A 434 -0.36 57.86 -41.20
C TYR A 434 -1.34 57.58 -42.35
N ARG A 435 -1.73 56.33 -42.57
CA ARG A 435 -2.73 55.97 -43.61
C ARG A 435 -4.10 56.59 -43.37
N TYR A 436 -4.52 56.73 -42.12
CA TYR A 436 -5.83 57.29 -41.79
C TYR A 436 -5.89 58.81 -42.00
N LYS A 437 -4.83 59.56 -41.63
CA LYS A 437 -4.82 61.02 -41.75
C LYS A 437 -4.66 61.55 -43.19
N PHE A 438 -4.12 60.76 -44.12
CA PHE A 438 -3.76 61.25 -45.46
C PHE A 438 -4.59 60.66 -46.62
N ARG A 439 -5.71 59.97 -46.35
CA ARG A 439 -6.59 59.45 -47.41
C ARG A 439 -7.62 60.52 -47.84
N LYS A 440 -7.45 61.11 -49.02
CA LYS A 440 -8.43 62.02 -49.64
C LYS A 440 -9.74 61.29 -49.97
N PRO A 441 -10.92 61.93 -49.82
CA PRO A 441 -12.20 61.33 -50.19
C PRO A 441 -12.43 61.39 -51.71
N THR A 442 -12.88 60.29 -52.31
CA THR A 442 -13.34 60.23 -53.71
C THR A 442 -14.87 60.32 -53.75
N ALA A 443 -15.39 61.13 -54.68
CA ALA A 443 -16.77 61.60 -54.74
C ALA A 443 -17.83 60.54 -55.09
N THR A 444 -19.02 60.70 -54.51
CA THR A 444 -20.28 60.05 -54.85
C THR A 444 -20.97 60.76 -56.04
N VAL A 445 -21.47 60.00 -57.01
CA VAL A 445 -22.32 60.49 -58.11
C VAL A 445 -23.78 60.17 -57.80
N SER A 446 -24.64 61.19 -57.84
CA SER A 446 -26.11 61.10 -57.73
C SER A 446 -26.75 60.92 -59.11
N ALA A 447 -27.85 60.17 -59.20
CA ALA A 447 -28.85 60.32 -60.26
C ALA A 447 -30.27 60.19 -59.69
N VAL A 448 -31.06 61.22 -59.97
CA VAL A 448 -32.41 61.52 -59.47
C VAL A 448 -33.47 60.85 -60.34
N LYS A 449 -34.57 60.45 -59.69
CA LYS A 449 -35.80 59.86 -60.23
C LYS A 449 -36.76 60.98 -60.67
N THR A 450 -37.24 60.98 -61.91
CA THR A 450 -38.36 61.83 -62.36
C THR A 450 -39.67 61.04 -62.38
N ILE A 451 -40.72 61.67 -61.86
CA ILE A 451 -42.11 61.20 -61.80
C ILE A 451 -42.95 62.06 -62.77
N SER A 452 -43.95 61.46 -63.42
CA SER A 452 -45.12 62.14 -63.98
C SER A 452 -46.26 61.12 -64.16
N PRO A 453 -47.53 61.57 -64.17
CA PRO A 453 -48.69 60.89 -63.55
C PRO A 453 -49.21 59.64 -64.25
#